data_AF-A0A1V8UMJ5-F1
#
_entry.id   AF-A0A1V8UMJ5-F1
#
_cell.length_a   1.000
_cell.length_b   1.000
_cell.length_c   1.000
_cell.angle_alpha   90.00
_cell.angle_beta   90.00
_cell.angle_gamma   90.00
#
_symmetry.space_group_name_H-M   'P 1'
#
loop_
_entity.id
_entity.type
_entity.pdbx_description
1 polymer ?
#
loop_
_entity_poly.entity_id
_entity_poly.type
_entity_poly.pdbx_seq_one_letter_code
_entity_poly.pdbx_strand_id
1 'polypeptide(L)'
;GKRDKVRSTLFDKLSKRDLAALRVASRTFHDLLDHTPERLFRDLYISAPWPEDADAAIFATLAPYCRTLVIKVGSLGRPKTARSSWLHKVTRASNPVPSSRGSEAAQWSNKHTLSNSQVIMFKKILHDYLASFARTLKCLRFVWLGEEGPSPLTLDLDIDLQGSRKATIWHALTEAWLGNVINPHQTIRVLPERALQRKRLAASVADCGKRKIWLDPNEVNEIANANSRQTIRKLIADGLIIRKPVTMHSRARARELTAARRIGRHRGFGKRKGTADARMPTQVVWMRRLRVLRRLLVKYRAAGKIDRHLYHELYHLSKGNTFKHKRALVEHIHKAKAEAARERALKDEMDAKRAKTKAARERRQERVQQKRQALTGEGEVEEEEKTTES
;
A
#
# COMPACT_ATOMS: atom_id res chain seq x y z
N GLY A 1 -29.67 15.46 -36.80
CA GLY A 1 -30.28 14.17 -36.40
C GLY A 1 -29.23 13.15 -36.03
N LYS A 2 -29.16 12.74 -34.75
CA LYS A 2 -28.58 11.48 -34.24
C LYS A 2 -28.57 11.43 -32.69
N ARG A 3 -29.20 10.37 -32.18
CA ARG A 3 -29.00 9.56 -30.95
C ARG A 3 -28.61 10.08 -29.55
N ASP A 4 -28.05 11.27 -29.32
CA ASP A 4 -27.58 11.61 -27.94
C ASP A 4 -28.29 12.78 -27.25
N LYS A 5 -29.10 13.58 -27.98
CA LYS A 5 -30.20 14.38 -27.35
C LYS A 5 -31.26 13.45 -26.69
N VAL A 6 -31.28 12.19 -27.13
CA VAL A 6 -32.17 11.10 -26.71
C VAL A 6 -31.85 10.59 -25.31
N ARG A 7 -30.59 10.63 -24.83
CA ARG A 7 -30.23 9.95 -23.57
C ARG A 7 -30.65 10.72 -22.32
N SER A 8 -30.33 12.01 -22.20
CA SER A 8 -30.70 12.80 -21.00
C SER A 8 -32.20 13.06 -20.92
N THR A 9 -32.85 13.37 -22.05
CA THR A 9 -34.31 13.48 -22.12
C THR A 9 -35.04 12.14 -21.92
N LEU A 10 -34.38 10.99 -22.15
CA LEU A 10 -34.95 9.68 -21.80
C LEU A 10 -35.07 9.51 -20.29
N PHE A 11 -34.00 9.83 -19.56
CA PHE A 11 -33.89 9.47 -18.14
C PHE A 11 -34.75 10.37 -17.24
N ASP A 12 -34.97 11.63 -17.63
CA ASP A 12 -35.89 12.54 -16.92
C ASP A 12 -37.38 12.26 -17.22
N LYS A 13 -37.69 11.54 -18.31
CA LYS A 13 -39.07 11.16 -18.67
C LYS A 13 -39.50 9.78 -18.16
N LEU A 14 -38.56 8.97 -17.66
CA LEU A 14 -38.85 7.64 -17.12
C LEU A 14 -39.30 7.76 -15.66
N SER A 15 -40.42 7.12 -15.33
CA SER A 15 -40.93 7.13 -13.96
C SER A 15 -39.98 6.40 -13.02
N LYS A 16 -40.02 6.70 -11.71
CA LYS A 16 -39.23 5.97 -10.69
C LYS A 16 -39.44 4.46 -10.76
N ARG A 17 -40.60 4.01 -11.26
CA ARG A 17 -40.98 2.60 -11.43
C ARG A 17 -40.24 1.95 -12.59
N ASP A 18 -40.06 2.66 -13.71
CA ASP A 18 -39.36 2.16 -14.90
C ASP A 18 -37.84 2.07 -14.68
N LEU A 19 -37.29 3.03 -13.91
CA LEU A 19 -35.88 2.98 -13.48
C LEU A 19 -35.62 1.80 -12.53
N ALA A 20 -36.58 1.42 -11.69
CA ALA A 20 -36.48 0.23 -10.85
C ALA A 20 -36.58 -1.07 -11.68
N ALA A 21 -37.45 -1.11 -12.69
CA ALA A 21 -37.56 -2.26 -13.60
C ALA A 21 -36.26 -2.48 -14.40
N LEU A 22 -35.62 -1.42 -14.88
CA LEU A 22 -34.32 -1.49 -15.57
C LEU A 22 -33.18 -1.97 -14.66
N ARG A 23 -33.20 -1.62 -13.36
CA ARG A 23 -32.24 -2.15 -12.37
C ARG A 23 -32.39 -3.66 -12.16
N VAL A 24 -33.63 -4.17 -12.22
CA VAL A 24 -33.94 -5.59 -12.04
C VAL A 24 -33.64 -6.39 -13.31
N ALA A 25 -33.82 -5.80 -14.49
CA ALA A 25 -33.63 -6.48 -15.77
C ALA A 25 -32.16 -6.83 -16.08
N SER A 26 -31.18 -6.06 -15.57
CA SER A 26 -29.77 -6.35 -15.80
C SER A 26 -28.83 -5.77 -14.75
N ARG A 27 -27.96 -6.63 -14.20
CA ARG A 27 -26.92 -6.27 -13.21
C ARG A 27 -25.94 -5.22 -13.73
N THR A 28 -25.66 -5.21 -15.04
CA THR A 28 -24.72 -4.25 -15.63
C THR A 28 -25.26 -2.81 -15.65
N PHE A 29 -26.58 -2.64 -15.82
CA PHE A 29 -27.23 -1.33 -15.76
C PHE A 29 -27.39 -0.83 -14.32
N HIS A 30 -27.63 -1.74 -13.37
CA HIS A 30 -27.64 -1.43 -11.94
C HIS A 30 -26.28 -0.86 -11.47
N ASP A 31 -25.18 -1.47 -11.86
CA ASP A 31 -23.83 -1.01 -11.49
C ASP A 31 -23.43 0.30 -12.19
N LEU A 32 -23.92 0.54 -13.42
CA LEU A 32 -23.65 1.76 -14.19
C LEU A 32 -24.39 2.99 -13.63
N LEU A 33 -25.64 2.81 -13.18
CA LEU A 33 -26.49 3.89 -12.68
C LEU A 33 -26.16 4.29 -11.23
N ASP A 34 -25.90 3.31 -10.35
CA ASP A 34 -25.77 3.58 -8.91
C ASP A 34 -24.30 3.74 -8.44
N HIS A 35 -23.31 3.22 -9.20
CA HIS A 35 -21.91 3.23 -8.76
C HIS A 35 -20.94 4.05 -9.62
N THR A 36 -21.25 4.36 -10.89
CA THR A 36 -20.33 5.14 -11.76
C THR A 36 -21.04 6.04 -12.80
N PRO A 37 -21.73 7.13 -12.39
CA PRO A 37 -22.34 8.07 -13.34
C PRO A 37 -21.33 8.74 -14.28
N GLU A 38 -20.05 8.83 -13.88
CA GLU A 38 -18.95 9.45 -14.65
C GLU A 38 -18.58 8.72 -15.95
N ARG A 39 -18.97 7.46 -16.14
CA ARG A 39 -18.62 6.69 -17.35
C ARG A 39 -19.54 6.97 -18.54
N LEU A 40 -20.73 7.51 -18.32
CA LEU A 40 -21.73 7.75 -19.36
C LEU A 40 -21.40 8.95 -20.27
N PHE A 41 -20.64 9.94 -19.77
CA PHE A 41 -20.35 11.21 -20.48
C PHE A 41 -18.86 11.40 -20.81
N ARG A 42 -18.07 10.34 -20.76
CA ARG A 42 -16.61 10.38 -20.95
C ARG A 42 -16.21 10.90 -22.34
N ASP A 43 -17.02 10.59 -23.36
CA ASP A 43 -16.81 10.98 -24.75
C ASP A 43 -18.04 11.73 -25.27
N LEU A 44 -17.88 13.00 -25.67
CA LEU A 44 -18.96 13.85 -26.19
C LEU A 44 -18.79 14.09 -27.69
N TYR A 45 -19.84 13.88 -28.49
CA TYR A 45 -19.82 14.02 -29.95
C TYR A 45 -20.80 15.11 -30.41
N ILE A 46 -20.30 16.11 -31.14
CA ILE A 46 -21.10 17.29 -31.54
C ILE A 46 -20.97 17.52 -33.04
N SER A 47 -22.10 17.80 -33.68
CA SER A 47 -22.19 18.25 -35.06
C SER A 47 -22.86 19.62 -35.09
N ALA A 48 -22.20 20.65 -35.63
CA ALA A 48 -22.80 21.97 -35.87
C ALA A 48 -23.69 21.93 -37.14
N PRO A 49 -24.62 22.89 -37.36
CA PRO A 49 -24.85 24.15 -36.62
C PRO A 49 -25.51 23.96 -35.24
N TRP A 50 -25.10 24.76 -34.25
CA TRP A 50 -25.61 24.69 -32.87
C TRP A 50 -27.02 25.30 -32.78
N PRO A 51 -28.02 24.60 -32.20
CA PRO A 51 -29.32 25.18 -31.90
C PRO A 51 -29.26 26.16 -30.71
N GLU A 52 -30.27 27.02 -30.59
CA GLU A 52 -30.45 28.15 -29.65
C GLU A 52 -30.02 27.93 -28.18
N ASP A 53 -29.85 29.05 -27.47
CA ASP A 53 -29.25 29.27 -26.12
C ASP A 53 -29.55 28.22 -25.04
N ALA A 54 -30.66 27.49 -25.13
CA ALA A 54 -31.05 26.42 -24.21
C ALA A 54 -30.04 25.25 -24.15
N ASP A 55 -29.31 24.98 -25.24
CA ASP A 55 -28.33 23.89 -25.27
C ASP A 55 -27.02 24.28 -24.53
N ALA A 56 -26.65 25.56 -24.45
CA ALA A 56 -25.39 26.02 -23.82
C ALA A 56 -25.33 25.76 -22.30
N ALA A 57 -26.45 25.94 -21.59
CA ALA A 57 -26.53 25.66 -20.15
C ALA A 57 -26.39 24.16 -19.83
N ILE A 58 -26.92 23.30 -20.69
CA ILE A 58 -26.78 21.84 -20.59
C ILE A 58 -25.32 21.44 -20.77
N PHE A 59 -24.59 22.10 -21.67
CA PHE A 59 -23.18 21.80 -21.87
C PHE A 59 -22.28 22.32 -20.74
N ALA A 60 -22.59 23.47 -20.15
CA ALA A 60 -21.88 23.97 -18.97
C ALA A 60 -21.98 23.02 -17.77
N THR A 61 -23.13 22.34 -17.59
CA THR A 61 -23.32 21.33 -16.53
C THR A 61 -22.59 20.01 -16.83
N LEU A 62 -22.43 19.65 -18.11
CA LEU A 62 -21.70 18.45 -18.53
C LEU A 62 -20.18 18.63 -18.60
N ALA A 63 -19.70 19.86 -18.79
CA ALA A 63 -18.29 20.17 -19.01
C ALA A 63 -17.33 19.67 -17.91
N PRO A 64 -17.66 19.72 -16.60
CA PRO A 64 -16.80 19.19 -15.55
C PRO A 64 -16.55 17.67 -15.63
N TYR A 65 -17.42 16.93 -16.31
CA TYR A 65 -17.38 15.46 -16.35
C TYR A 65 -16.80 14.91 -17.67
N CYS A 66 -16.66 15.74 -18.69
CA CYS A 66 -16.14 15.35 -20.00
C CYS A 66 -14.61 15.23 -19.99
N ARG A 67 -14.06 14.13 -20.53
CA ARG A 67 -12.61 13.91 -20.66
C ARG A 67 -12.16 13.84 -22.12
N THR A 68 -13.03 13.41 -23.03
CA THR A 68 -12.79 13.36 -24.48
C THR A 68 -13.91 14.11 -25.21
N LEU A 69 -13.55 15.06 -26.06
CA LEU A 69 -14.51 15.85 -26.83
C LEU A 69 -14.23 15.70 -28.33
N VAL A 70 -15.27 15.41 -29.10
CA VAL A 70 -15.23 15.28 -30.56
C VAL A 70 -16.21 16.26 -31.18
N ILE A 71 -15.71 17.27 -31.88
CA ILE A 71 -16.52 18.28 -32.57
C ILE A 71 -16.30 18.17 -34.08
N LYS A 72 -17.40 18.13 -34.83
CA LYS A 72 -17.43 18.21 -36.29
C LYS A 72 -18.28 19.41 -36.69
N VAL A 73 -17.71 20.35 -37.43
CA VAL A 73 -18.39 21.58 -37.83
C VAL A 73 -18.58 21.58 -39.34
N GLY A 74 -19.82 21.69 -39.85
CA GLY A 74 -20.09 21.69 -41.30
C GLY A 74 -21.44 22.29 -41.66
N SER A 75 -21.64 22.64 -42.93
CA SER A 75 -22.92 23.14 -43.45
C SER A 75 -23.91 22.00 -43.72
N LEU A 76 -25.21 22.30 -43.64
CA LEU A 76 -26.30 21.35 -43.90
C LEU A 76 -26.42 21.05 -45.41
N GLY A 77 -25.46 20.27 -45.93
CA GLY A 77 -25.45 19.74 -47.29
C GLY A 77 -24.46 18.58 -47.37
N ARG A 78 -24.94 17.34 -47.57
CA ARG A 78 -24.16 16.09 -47.52
C ARG A 78 -22.95 16.07 -48.49
N PRO A 79 -21.91 15.27 -48.17
CA PRO A 79 -21.87 13.87 -48.65
C PRO A 79 -21.85 12.85 -47.50
N LYS A 80 -22.67 11.79 -47.60
CA LYS A 80 -22.78 10.71 -46.61
C LYS A 80 -21.73 9.59 -46.78
N THR A 81 -20.70 9.78 -47.60
CA THR A 81 -19.74 8.72 -47.96
C THR A 81 -18.34 9.28 -48.17
N ALA A 82 -17.73 9.84 -47.12
CA ALA A 82 -16.28 9.97 -47.06
C ALA A 82 -15.83 9.31 -45.77
N ARG A 83 -15.00 8.25 -45.89
CA ARG A 83 -14.40 7.57 -44.75
C ARG A 83 -13.71 8.62 -43.86
N SER A 84 -13.92 8.51 -42.56
CA SER A 84 -13.39 9.37 -41.50
C SER A 84 -11.87 9.22 -41.35
N SER A 85 -11.13 9.63 -42.39
CA SER A 85 -9.67 9.50 -42.52
C SER A 85 -9.07 10.86 -42.86
N TRP A 86 -9.36 11.88 -42.03
CA TRP A 86 -8.83 13.25 -42.19
C TRP A 86 -8.58 13.93 -40.83
N LEU A 87 -8.25 13.13 -39.81
CA LEU A 87 -7.82 13.63 -38.50
C LEU A 87 -6.31 13.46 -38.39
N HIS A 88 -5.56 14.55 -38.42
CA HIS A 88 -4.13 14.50 -38.16
C HIS A 88 -3.87 14.64 -36.65
N LYS A 89 -3.02 13.75 -36.10
CA LYS A 89 -2.57 13.88 -34.72
C LYS A 89 -1.66 15.09 -34.66
N VAL A 90 -2.08 16.16 -33.98
CA VAL A 90 -1.23 17.33 -33.79
C VAL A 90 -0.36 17.05 -32.57
N THR A 91 0.86 16.58 -32.83
CA THR A 91 1.93 16.50 -31.82
C THR A 91 3.11 17.31 -32.33
N ARG A 92 3.90 17.92 -31.44
CA ARG A 92 5.05 18.75 -31.84
C ARG A 92 6.16 17.97 -32.61
N ALA A 93 5.99 16.66 -32.83
CA ALA A 93 6.93 15.78 -33.53
C ALA A 93 6.54 15.42 -34.98
N SER A 94 5.40 15.89 -35.49
CA SER A 94 5.00 15.64 -36.89
C SER A 94 5.32 16.85 -37.79
N ASN A 95 6.15 16.65 -38.82
CA ASN A 95 6.37 17.65 -39.87
C ASN A 95 5.08 17.83 -40.69
N PRO A 96 4.73 19.07 -41.10
CA PRO A 96 3.59 19.29 -41.98
C PRO A 96 3.87 18.75 -43.39
N VAL A 97 2.88 18.10 -44.00
CA VAL A 97 2.88 17.79 -45.44
C VAL A 97 2.47 19.06 -46.19
N PRO A 98 3.15 19.47 -47.27
CA PRO A 98 2.72 20.62 -48.07
C PRO A 98 1.46 20.23 -48.84
N SER A 99 0.35 20.91 -48.55
CA SER A 99 -0.81 20.92 -49.44
C SER A 99 -0.57 21.97 -50.52
N SER A 100 0.03 21.55 -51.64
CA SER A 100 0.15 22.35 -52.84
C SER A 100 -1.18 22.34 -53.61
N ARG A 101 -2.06 23.28 -53.32
CA ARG A 101 -3.03 23.83 -54.29
C ARG A 101 -3.11 25.32 -54.06
N GLY A 102 -2.53 26.07 -54.99
CA GLY A 102 -2.78 27.51 -55.09
C GLY A 102 -4.22 27.73 -55.54
N SER A 103 -4.92 28.59 -54.81
CA SER A 103 -5.91 29.53 -55.32
C SER A 103 -6.36 30.36 -54.12
N GLU A 104 -6.09 31.66 -54.17
CA GLU A 104 -6.73 32.76 -53.44
C GLU A 104 -7.31 32.47 -52.05
N ALA A 105 -6.78 33.19 -51.05
CA ALA A 105 -7.38 33.31 -49.73
C ALA A 105 -8.80 33.89 -49.83
N ALA A 106 -9.78 33.04 -50.10
CA ALA A 106 -11.19 33.34 -49.91
C ALA A 106 -11.44 33.26 -48.40
N GLN A 107 -11.58 34.43 -47.78
CA GLN A 107 -12.27 34.57 -46.50
C GLN A 107 -13.55 33.74 -46.55
N TRP A 108 -13.92 33.16 -45.41
CA TRP A 108 -15.18 32.44 -45.21
C TRP A 108 -16.37 33.37 -45.54
N SER A 109 -16.68 33.46 -46.83
CA SER A 109 -17.65 34.35 -47.43
C SER A 109 -18.08 33.74 -48.77
N ASN A 110 -19.20 33.02 -48.67
CA ASN A 110 -20.27 32.91 -49.66
C ASN A 110 -20.34 31.66 -50.56
N LYS A 111 -21.22 30.74 -50.13
CA LYS A 111 -22.52 30.48 -50.79
C LYS A 111 -23.52 29.88 -49.78
N HIS A 112 -24.65 30.58 -49.59
CA HIS A 112 -25.62 30.52 -48.47
C HIS A 112 -25.10 31.15 -47.16
N THR A 113 -25.12 32.47 -47.14
CA THR A 113 -24.27 33.29 -46.27
C THR A 113 -24.93 33.61 -44.95
N LEU A 114 -24.41 33.02 -43.88
CA LEU A 114 -24.53 33.61 -42.57
C LEU A 114 -24.03 35.06 -42.67
N SER A 115 -24.76 36.03 -42.12
CA SER A 115 -24.29 37.42 -42.06
C SER A 115 -22.97 37.50 -41.30
N ASN A 116 -22.15 38.53 -41.55
CA ASN A 116 -20.92 38.76 -40.78
C ASN A 116 -21.19 38.78 -39.26
N SER A 117 -22.34 39.31 -38.84
CA SER A 117 -22.79 39.26 -37.44
C SER A 117 -23.07 37.83 -36.95
N GLN A 118 -23.68 36.97 -37.77
CA GLN A 118 -23.92 35.57 -37.44
C GLN A 118 -22.62 34.76 -37.37
N VAL A 119 -21.65 35.04 -38.25
CA VAL A 119 -20.30 34.44 -38.22
C VAL A 119 -19.57 34.81 -36.93
N ILE A 120 -19.60 36.09 -36.55
CA ILE A 120 -18.98 36.56 -35.30
C ILE A 120 -19.68 35.95 -34.08
N MET A 121 -21.01 35.90 -34.07
CA MET A 121 -21.79 35.26 -33.00
C MET A 121 -21.45 33.78 -32.87
N PHE A 122 -21.31 33.07 -33.98
CA PHE A 122 -20.90 31.67 -34.01
C PHE A 122 -19.52 31.45 -33.39
N LYS A 123 -18.52 32.26 -33.78
CA LYS A 123 -17.16 32.16 -33.22
C LYS A 123 -17.16 32.46 -31.71
N LYS A 124 -17.96 33.43 -31.25
CA LYS A 124 -18.18 33.73 -29.83
C LYS A 124 -18.80 32.54 -29.10
N ILE A 125 -19.89 31.98 -29.60
CA ILE A 125 -20.54 30.82 -28.96
C ILE A 125 -19.58 29.64 -28.88
N LEU A 126 -18.84 29.34 -29.95
CA LEU A 126 -17.83 28.28 -29.97
C LEU A 126 -16.71 28.51 -28.94
N HIS A 127 -16.28 29.76 -28.77
CA HIS A 127 -15.25 30.11 -27.78
C HIS A 127 -15.72 29.87 -26.34
N ASP A 128 -16.89 30.38 -25.95
CA ASP A 128 -17.44 30.16 -24.59
C ASP A 128 -17.64 28.66 -24.34
N TYR A 129 -18.12 27.98 -25.39
CA TYR A 129 -18.32 26.56 -25.38
C TYR A 129 -17.04 25.82 -25.02
N LEU A 130 -15.97 26.03 -25.78
CA LEU A 130 -14.69 25.37 -25.56
C LEU A 130 -14.06 25.78 -24.22
N ALA A 131 -14.21 27.03 -23.79
CA ALA A 131 -13.72 27.53 -22.51
C ALA A 131 -14.34 26.77 -21.31
N SER A 132 -15.60 26.37 -21.40
CA SER A 132 -16.26 25.59 -20.34
C SER A 132 -15.59 24.22 -20.09
N PHE A 133 -14.97 23.61 -21.11
CA PHE A 133 -14.30 22.30 -21.02
C PHE A 133 -12.81 22.39 -20.66
N ALA A 134 -12.22 23.59 -20.61
CA ALA A 134 -10.78 23.78 -20.53
C ALA A 134 -10.10 23.17 -19.28
N ARG A 135 -10.84 23.03 -18.17
CA ARG A 135 -10.30 22.54 -16.89
C ARG A 135 -10.18 21.01 -16.81
N THR A 136 -10.98 20.28 -17.58
CA THR A 136 -11.22 18.84 -17.39
C THR A 136 -10.89 18.01 -18.63
N LEU A 137 -10.91 18.64 -19.80
CA LEU A 137 -10.67 17.97 -21.08
C LEU A 137 -9.23 17.45 -21.21
N LYS A 138 -9.08 16.16 -21.52
CA LYS A 138 -7.79 15.49 -21.77
C LYS A 138 -7.51 15.26 -23.24
N CYS A 139 -8.55 15.01 -24.03
CA CYS A 139 -8.45 14.70 -25.45
C CYS A 139 -9.46 15.52 -26.26
N LEU A 140 -8.98 16.30 -27.23
CA LEU A 140 -9.82 17.06 -28.17
C LEU A 140 -9.68 16.49 -29.59
N ARG A 141 -10.79 16.22 -30.27
CA ARG A 141 -10.82 15.93 -31.71
C ARG A 141 -11.74 16.94 -32.38
N PHE A 142 -11.20 17.79 -33.24
CA PHE A 142 -11.93 18.89 -33.85
C PHE A 142 -11.71 18.89 -35.36
N VAL A 143 -12.78 18.93 -36.14
CA VAL A 143 -12.72 18.89 -37.62
C VAL A 143 -13.71 19.87 -38.23
N TRP A 144 -13.24 20.70 -39.14
CA TRP A 144 -14.09 21.41 -40.10
C TRP A 144 -14.41 20.50 -41.30
N LEU A 145 -15.69 20.36 -41.63
CA LEU A 145 -16.22 19.58 -42.73
C LEU A 145 -16.55 20.55 -43.88
N GLY A 146 -15.76 20.47 -44.96
CA GLY A 146 -15.86 21.42 -46.08
C GLY A 146 -14.66 22.37 -46.07
N GLU A 147 -14.92 23.65 -45.82
CA GLU A 147 -13.93 24.73 -45.87
C GLU A 147 -13.02 24.78 -44.62
N GLU A 148 -11.87 25.44 -44.75
CA GLU A 148 -10.94 25.67 -43.64
C GLU A 148 -11.51 26.71 -42.68
N GLY A 149 -11.40 26.45 -41.37
CA GLY A 149 -11.87 27.38 -40.34
C GLY A 149 -10.84 27.65 -39.25
N PRO A 150 -11.09 28.61 -38.35
CA PRO A 150 -10.14 28.99 -37.30
C PRO A 150 -9.90 27.86 -36.29
N SER A 151 -8.73 27.88 -35.65
CA SER A 151 -8.34 26.84 -34.70
C SER A 151 -9.06 26.99 -33.36
N PRO A 152 -9.63 25.91 -32.80
CA PRO A 152 -10.37 25.96 -31.52
C PRO A 152 -9.51 26.40 -30.34
N LEU A 153 -8.18 26.27 -30.44
CA LEU A 153 -7.23 26.64 -29.39
C LEU A 153 -6.68 28.06 -29.53
N THR A 154 -6.95 28.74 -30.65
CA THR A 154 -6.51 30.13 -30.92
C THR A 154 -7.66 31.06 -31.29
N LEU A 155 -8.92 30.68 -31.04
CA LEU A 155 -10.10 31.55 -31.25
C LEU A 155 -10.01 32.87 -30.48
N ASP A 156 -9.27 32.88 -29.38
CA ASP A 156 -8.91 34.08 -28.60
C ASP A 156 -8.10 35.12 -29.39
N LEU A 157 -7.37 34.68 -30.41
CA LEU A 157 -6.42 35.47 -31.20
C LEU A 157 -7.00 35.91 -32.55
N ASP A 158 -8.21 35.43 -32.91
CA ASP A 158 -8.90 35.83 -34.14
C ASP A 158 -9.20 37.33 -34.11
N ILE A 159 -8.95 38.01 -35.23
CA ILE A 159 -9.11 39.47 -35.41
C ILE A 159 -10.52 39.93 -35.03
N ASP A 160 -11.53 39.10 -35.32
CA ASP A 160 -12.96 39.40 -35.10
C ASP A 160 -13.40 39.34 -33.63
N LEU A 161 -12.56 38.82 -32.71
CA LEU A 161 -12.86 38.66 -31.28
C LEU A 161 -11.94 39.47 -30.36
N GLN A 162 -11.02 40.26 -30.92
CA GLN A 162 -10.01 41.00 -30.16
C GLN A 162 -10.66 41.93 -29.11
N GLY A 163 -10.22 41.78 -27.85
CA GLY A 163 -10.63 42.63 -26.72
C GLY A 163 -11.87 42.17 -25.94
N SER A 164 -12.69 41.25 -26.47
CA SER A 164 -13.94 40.83 -25.81
C SER A 164 -13.79 39.66 -24.84
N ARG A 165 -12.74 38.82 -24.96
CA ARG A 165 -12.65 37.52 -24.25
C ARG A 165 -11.23 37.20 -23.77
N LYS A 166 -11.15 36.46 -22.66
CA LYS A 166 -9.89 36.07 -22.03
C LYS A 166 -9.34 34.79 -22.66
N ALA A 167 -8.03 34.75 -22.82
CA ALA A 167 -7.30 33.57 -23.28
C ALA A 167 -7.64 32.33 -22.44
N THR A 168 -8.05 31.25 -23.12
CA THR A 168 -8.44 29.99 -22.48
C THR A 168 -7.20 29.12 -22.23
N ILE A 169 -6.94 28.75 -20.96
CA ILE A 169 -5.80 27.90 -20.58
C ILE A 169 -6.25 26.44 -20.41
N TRP A 170 -5.65 25.54 -21.19
CA TRP A 170 -6.02 24.12 -21.28
C TRP A 170 -5.14 23.22 -20.40
N HIS A 171 -5.22 23.36 -19.08
CA HIS A 171 -4.31 22.71 -18.13
C HIS A 171 -4.28 21.17 -18.15
N ALA A 172 -5.38 20.53 -18.57
CA ALA A 172 -5.53 19.08 -18.54
C ALA A 172 -5.38 18.42 -19.93
N LEU A 173 -5.27 19.21 -21.00
CA LEU A 173 -5.28 18.73 -22.38
C LEU A 173 -3.96 18.05 -22.74
N THR A 174 -4.02 16.74 -22.99
CA THR A 174 -2.86 15.90 -23.32
C THR A 174 -2.74 15.59 -24.80
N GLU A 175 -3.87 15.46 -25.52
CA GLU A 175 -3.87 15.13 -26.95
C GLU A 175 -4.91 15.98 -27.70
N ALA A 176 -4.52 16.54 -28.85
CA ALA A 176 -5.41 17.26 -29.75
C ALA A 176 -5.28 16.74 -31.19
N TRP A 177 -6.42 16.51 -31.85
CA TRP A 177 -6.51 16.11 -33.25
C TRP A 177 -7.30 17.20 -33.97
N LEU A 178 -6.67 17.90 -34.90
CA LEU A 178 -7.26 19.03 -35.62
C LEU A 178 -7.27 18.72 -37.12
N GLY A 179 -8.39 18.98 -37.79
CA GLY A 179 -8.53 18.80 -39.24
C GLY A 179 -9.16 20.04 -39.91
N ASN A 180 -8.64 20.43 -41.08
CA ASN A 180 -9.04 21.60 -41.87
C ASN A 180 -9.04 22.91 -41.08
N VAL A 181 -7.93 23.19 -40.37
CA VAL A 181 -7.76 24.37 -39.51
C VAL A 181 -6.75 25.36 -40.10
N ILE A 182 -7.09 26.64 -40.08
CA ILE A 182 -6.23 27.76 -40.48
C ILE A 182 -5.05 27.89 -39.51
N ASN A 183 -3.82 28.05 -40.04
CA ASN A 183 -2.59 28.27 -39.28
C ASN A 183 -2.27 27.22 -38.18
N PRO A 184 -2.02 25.95 -38.54
CA PRO A 184 -1.74 24.88 -37.57
C PRO A 184 -0.51 25.14 -36.69
N HIS A 185 0.47 25.91 -37.19
CA HIS A 185 1.71 26.23 -36.48
C HIS A 185 1.52 27.11 -35.23
N GLN A 186 0.56 28.04 -35.25
CA GLN A 186 0.27 28.90 -34.11
C GLN A 186 -0.40 28.11 -32.98
N THR A 187 -1.23 27.12 -33.32
CA THR A 187 -1.92 26.25 -32.37
C THR A 187 -0.98 25.41 -31.51
N ILE A 188 0.12 24.93 -32.09
CA ILE A 188 1.13 24.10 -31.40
C ILE A 188 1.86 24.90 -30.28
N ARG A 189 1.92 26.23 -30.38
CA ARG A 189 2.58 27.10 -29.39
C ARG A 189 1.77 27.27 -28.09
N VAL A 190 0.45 27.05 -28.14
CA VAL A 190 -0.48 27.30 -27.02
C VAL A 190 -0.70 26.05 -26.13
N LEU A 191 -0.31 24.86 -26.60
CA LEU A 191 -0.40 23.62 -25.81
C LEU A 191 0.57 23.63 -24.62
N PRO A 192 0.10 23.39 -23.39
CA PRO A 192 0.97 23.38 -22.24
C PRO A 192 1.74 22.07 -22.19
N GLU A 193 3.00 22.04 -22.64
CA GLU A 193 3.89 21.00 -22.10
C GLU A 193 5.38 21.28 -22.20
N ARG A 194 6.02 21.18 -21.03
CA ARG A 194 7.48 20.98 -20.88
C ARG A 194 7.93 20.69 -19.42
N ALA A 195 7.15 21.01 -18.39
CA ALA A 195 7.56 20.80 -16.99
C ALA A 195 7.54 19.33 -16.49
N LEU A 196 6.69 18.46 -17.06
CA LEU A 196 6.48 17.08 -16.60
C LEU A 196 7.68 16.15 -16.86
N GLN A 197 8.40 16.35 -17.97
CA GLN A 197 9.55 15.53 -18.34
C GLN A 197 10.78 15.82 -17.47
N ARG A 198 11.07 17.09 -17.17
CA ARG A 198 12.21 17.47 -16.30
C ARG A 198 11.97 17.05 -14.86
N LYS A 199 10.74 17.21 -14.36
CA LYS A 199 10.36 16.73 -13.01
C LYS A 199 10.52 15.20 -12.87
N ARG A 200 10.31 14.44 -13.95
CA ARG A 200 10.59 13.00 -14.00
C ARG A 200 12.10 12.70 -13.98
N LEU A 201 12.89 13.42 -14.78
CA LEU A 201 14.35 13.25 -14.82
C LEU A 201 14.99 13.64 -13.48
N ALA A 202 14.61 14.78 -12.90
CA ALA A 202 15.04 15.23 -11.59
C ALA A 202 14.69 14.23 -10.48
N ALA A 203 13.48 13.66 -10.50
CA ALA A 203 13.08 12.61 -9.56
C ALA A 203 13.97 11.35 -9.66
N SER A 204 14.28 10.91 -10.88
CA SER A 204 15.16 9.77 -11.12
C SER A 204 16.62 10.04 -10.76
N VAL A 205 17.08 11.28 -10.92
CA VAL A 205 18.46 11.68 -10.61
C VAL A 205 18.66 11.89 -9.10
N ALA A 206 17.66 12.46 -8.41
CA ALA A 206 17.70 12.74 -6.96
C ALA A 206 17.17 11.60 -6.07
N ASP A 207 16.94 10.42 -6.68
CA ASP A 207 16.38 9.21 -6.05
C ASP A 207 15.18 9.50 -5.13
N CYS A 208 14.16 10.18 -5.68
CA CYS A 208 12.95 10.49 -4.94
C CYS A 208 11.71 10.57 -5.85
N GLY A 209 10.51 10.56 -5.27
CA GLY A 209 9.29 10.70 -6.05
C GLY A 209 9.10 12.12 -6.60
N LYS A 210 8.43 12.27 -7.76
CA LYS A 210 8.12 13.57 -8.41
C LYS A 210 7.51 14.60 -7.46
N ARG A 211 6.76 14.17 -6.44
CA ARG A 211 6.13 15.05 -5.43
C ARG A 211 7.15 15.79 -4.56
N LYS A 212 8.34 15.20 -4.36
CA LYS A 212 9.42 15.77 -3.56
C LYS A 212 10.34 16.69 -4.34
N ILE A 213 10.26 16.71 -5.66
CA ILE A 213 10.97 17.70 -6.47
C ILE A 213 10.24 19.03 -6.45
N TRP A 214 10.97 20.07 -6.07
CA TRP A 214 10.63 21.49 -6.26
C TRP A 214 11.49 22.04 -7.40
N LEU A 215 10.86 22.86 -8.25
CA LEU A 215 11.49 23.54 -9.38
C LEU A 215 11.29 25.03 -9.13
N ASP A 216 12.33 25.83 -9.33
CA ASP A 216 12.23 27.28 -9.19
C ASP A 216 11.24 27.87 -10.23
N PRO A 217 10.20 28.60 -9.81
CA PRO A 217 9.28 29.27 -10.73
C PRO A 217 9.87 30.51 -11.43
N ASN A 218 10.98 31.06 -10.94
CA ASN A 218 11.64 32.21 -11.56
C ASN A 218 12.55 31.78 -12.72
N GLU A 219 13.26 30.66 -12.55
CA GLU A 219 14.22 30.13 -13.54
C GLU A 219 13.63 29.03 -14.44
N VAL A 220 12.38 29.22 -14.88
CA VAL A 220 11.66 28.24 -15.70
C VAL A 220 12.34 28.02 -17.05
N ASN A 221 12.96 29.06 -17.63
CA ASN A 221 13.62 28.98 -18.93
C ASN A 221 14.89 28.12 -18.89
N GLU A 222 15.72 28.29 -17.85
CA GLU A 222 16.95 27.51 -17.66
C GLU A 222 16.64 26.04 -17.36
N ILE A 223 15.66 25.79 -16.48
CA ILE A 223 15.15 24.44 -16.20
C ILE A 223 14.54 23.81 -17.46
N ALA A 224 13.89 24.62 -18.32
CA ALA A 224 13.29 24.13 -19.55
C ALA A 224 14.32 23.78 -20.65
N ASN A 225 15.54 24.29 -20.58
CA ASN A 225 16.60 23.95 -21.54
C ASN A 225 17.38 22.69 -21.12
N ALA A 226 17.25 22.24 -19.87
CA ALA A 226 17.91 21.04 -19.38
C ALA A 226 17.23 19.73 -19.84
N ASN A 227 17.86 19.05 -20.81
CA ASN A 227 17.36 17.78 -21.37
C ASN A 227 18.18 16.55 -20.95
N SER A 228 19.42 16.72 -20.44
CA SER A 228 20.31 15.63 -20.02
C SER A 228 20.25 15.38 -18.52
N ARG A 229 20.54 14.14 -18.08
CA ARG A 229 20.69 13.84 -16.64
C ARG A 229 21.85 14.60 -16.01
N GLN A 230 22.92 14.85 -16.75
CA GLN A 230 24.08 15.60 -16.26
C GLN A 230 23.73 17.07 -15.99
N THR A 231 22.99 17.72 -16.89
CA THR A 231 22.54 19.11 -16.69
C THR A 231 21.56 19.21 -15.53
N ILE A 232 20.66 18.24 -15.35
CA ILE A 232 19.78 18.17 -14.19
C ILE A 232 20.55 18.00 -12.87
N ARG A 233 21.67 17.25 -12.84
CA ARG A 233 22.54 17.19 -11.65
C ARG A 233 23.15 18.55 -11.33
N LYS A 234 23.58 19.30 -12.36
CA LYS A 234 24.10 20.66 -12.19
C LYS A 234 23.04 21.59 -11.58
N LEU A 235 21.82 21.59 -12.13
CA LEU A 235 20.71 22.38 -11.59
C LEU A 235 20.28 21.99 -10.15
N ILE A 236 20.51 20.74 -9.74
CA ILE A 236 20.30 20.31 -8.35
C ILE A 236 21.41 20.85 -7.45
N ALA A 237 22.67 20.83 -7.91
CA ALA A 237 23.81 21.38 -7.18
C ALA A 237 23.73 22.91 -7.04
N ASP A 238 23.28 23.59 -8.10
CA ASP A 238 23.09 25.04 -8.15
C ASP A 238 21.86 25.51 -7.35
N GLY A 239 21.00 24.58 -6.88
CA GLY A 239 19.84 24.89 -6.04
C GLY A 239 18.56 25.28 -6.78
N LEU A 240 18.56 25.31 -8.12
CA LEU A 240 17.38 25.57 -8.95
C LEU A 240 16.35 24.42 -8.91
N ILE A 241 16.81 23.21 -8.57
CA ILE A 241 15.98 22.03 -8.34
C ILE A 241 16.25 21.49 -6.94
N ILE A 242 15.24 21.58 -6.06
CA ILE A 242 15.39 21.21 -4.64
C ILE A 242 14.59 19.94 -4.32
N ARG A 243 15.23 19.02 -3.60
CA ARG A 243 14.53 17.91 -2.95
C ARG A 243 13.87 18.41 -1.67
N LYS A 244 12.55 18.57 -1.71
CA LYS A 244 11.74 18.91 -0.53
C LYS A 244 11.92 17.87 0.57
N PRO A 245 12.00 18.30 1.84
CA PRO A 245 12.10 17.38 2.96
C PRO A 245 10.87 16.47 3.03
N VAL A 246 11.05 15.33 3.71
CA VAL A 246 9.94 14.43 4.01
C VAL A 246 8.97 15.15 4.93
N THR A 247 7.67 14.96 4.69
CA THR A 247 6.65 15.53 5.57
C THR A 247 6.72 14.77 6.89
N MET A 248 7.01 15.47 7.98
CA MET A 248 7.28 14.84 9.27
C MET A 248 6.02 14.16 9.81
N HIS A 249 6.11 12.85 10.09
CA HIS A 249 5.09 12.13 10.86
C HIS A 249 5.61 11.86 12.27
N SER A 250 5.25 12.72 13.22
CA SER A 250 5.68 12.57 14.61
C SER A 250 5.11 11.30 15.25
N ARG A 251 5.97 10.57 15.96
CA ARG A 251 5.60 9.37 16.73
C ARG A 251 5.41 9.65 18.23
N ALA A 252 5.47 10.91 18.67
CA ALA A 252 5.41 11.28 20.08
C ALA A 252 4.16 10.70 20.79
N ARG A 253 2.97 10.99 20.27
CA ARG A 253 1.69 10.47 20.80
C ARG A 253 1.61 8.93 20.82
N ALA A 254 2.17 8.28 19.80
CA ALA A 254 2.19 6.81 19.75
C ALA A 254 3.13 6.21 20.82
N ARG A 255 4.26 6.87 21.10
CA ARG A 255 5.19 6.46 22.17
C ARG A 255 4.58 6.66 23.54
N GLU A 256 3.95 7.82 23.77
CA GLU A 256 3.23 8.13 25.00
C GLU A 256 2.12 7.11 25.28
N LEU A 257 1.30 6.79 24.27
CA LEU A 257 0.26 5.76 24.39
C LEU A 257 0.85 4.38 24.71
N THR A 258 1.98 4.00 24.10
CA THR A 258 2.67 2.75 24.41
C THR A 258 3.21 2.74 25.84
N ALA A 259 3.75 3.86 26.34
CA ALA A 259 4.18 3.99 27.73
C ALA A 259 3.01 3.85 28.71
N ALA A 260 1.89 4.54 28.45
CA ALA A 260 0.66 4.40 29.22
C ALA A 260 0.12 2.95 29.20
N ARG A 261 0.13 2.30 28.03
CA ARG A 261 -0.25 0.88 27.89
C ARG A 261 0.66 -0.07 28.65
N ARG A 262 1.97 0.23 28.75
CA ARG A 262 2.94 -0.57 29.52
C ARG A 262 2.64 -0.55 31.01
N ILE A 263 2.23 0.61 31.55
CA ILE A 263 1.80 0.77 32.95
C ILE A 263 0.44 0.09 33.20
N GLY A 264 -0.34 -0.19 32.15
CA GLY A 264 -1.60 -0.94 32.24
C GLY A 264 -2.84 -0.17 31.81
N ARG A 265 -2.69 1.12 31.46
CA ARG A 265 -3.81 1.95 30.97
C ARG A 265 -4.31 1.45 29.60
N HIS A 266 -5.57 1.73 29.29
CA HIS A 266 -6.22 1.34 28.02
C HIS A 266 -6.27 -0.19 27.74
N ARG A 267 -6.31 -1.04 28.77
CA ARG A 267 -6.40 -2.53 28.63
C ARG A 267 -7.73 -3.15 29.12
N GLY A 268 -8.67 -2.32 29.57
CA GLY A 268 -9.99 -2.75 30.06
C GLY A 268 -10.87 -3.40 28.99
N PHE A 269 -11.97 -4.05 29.40
CA PHE A 269 -12.84 -4.84 28.52
C PHE A 269 -13.34 -4.08 27.29
N GLY A 270 -13.76 -2.82 27.43
CA GLY A 270 -14.23 -2.00 26.31
C GLY A 270 -13.19 -1.69 25.22
N LYS A 271 -11.89 -1.88 25.49
CA LYS A 271 -10.81 -1.73 24.50
C LYS A 271 -10.39 -3.07 23.86
N ARG A 272 -10.96 -4.20 24.29
CA ARG A 272 -10.68 -5.53 23.73
C ARG A 272 -11.67 -5.78 22.59
N LYS A 273 -11.15 -6.11 21.40
CA LYS A 273 -11.95 -6.38 20.20
C LYS A 273 -11.85 -7.83 19.69
N GLY A 274 -10.79 -8.55 20.07
CA GLY A 274 -10.61 -9.96 19.74
C GLY A 274 -10.75 -10.85 20.98
N THR A 275 -10.93 -12.16 20.75
CA THR A 275 -11.00 -13.18 21.79
C THR A 275 -9.70 -13.25 22.61
N ALA A 276 -9.77 -13.88 23.79
CA ALA A 276 -8.58 -14.04 24.65
C ALA A 276 -7.46 -14.81 23.93
N ASP A 277 -7.81 -15.87 23.23
CA ASP A 277 -6.86 -16.73 22.50
C ASP A 277 -6.23 -15.99 21.30
N ALA A 278 -6.98 -15.18 20.57
CA ALA A 278 -6.42 -14.35 19.49
C ALA A 278 -5.43 -13.29 20.01
N ARG A 279 -5.62 -12.79 21.24
CA ARG A 279 -4.75 -11.77 21.85
C ARG A 279 -3.48 -12.38 22.44
N MET A 280 -3.60 -13.54 23.09
CA MET A 280 -2.52 -14.31 23.69
C MET A 280 -2.86 -15.80 23.59
N PRO A 281 -2.39 -16.50 22.55
CA PRO A 281 -2.74 -17.89 22.34
C PRO A 281 -2.31 -18.79 23.48
N THR A 282 -3.20 -19.70 23.87
CA THR A 282 -3.00 -20.64 24.98
C THR A 282 -1.77 -21.51 24.75
N GLN A 283 -1.53 -21.92 23.50
CA GLN A 283 -0.35 -22.68 23.09
C GLN A 283 0.96 -21.91 23.38
N VAL A 284 1.01 -20.60 23.12
CA VAL A 284 2.19 -19.76 23.38
C VAL A 284 2.47 -19.67 24.88
N VAL A 285 1.42 -19.50 25.69
CA VAL A 285 1.55 -19.47 27.16
C VAL A 285 2.07 -20.81 27.69
N TRP A 286 1.50 -21.94 27.21
CA TRP A 286 1.95 -23.28 27.57
C TRP A 286 3.42 -23.52 27.18
N MET A 287 3.81 -23.19 25.95
CA MET A 287 5.19 -23.31 25.47
C MET A 287 6.16 -22.48 26.32
N ARG A 288 5.84 -21.22 26.60
CA ARG A 288 6.69 -20.35 27.44
C ARG A 288 6.88 -20.94 28.82
N ARG A 289 5.80 -21.35 29.48
CA ARG A 289 5.83 -21.96 30.81
C ARG A 289 6.69 -23.23 30.82
N LEU A 290 6.42 -24.16 29.90
CA LEU A 290 7.09 -25.45 29.84
C LEU A 290 8.60 -25.30 29.56
N ARG A 291 8.98 -24.39 28.66
CA ARG A 291 10.39 -24.05 28.39
C ARG A 291 11.09 -23.46 29.62
N VAL A 292 10.41 -22.59 30.39
CA VAL A 292 10.97 -22.02 31.63
C VAL A 292 11.21 -23.11 32.68
N LEU A 293 10.25 -24.02 32.88
CA LEU A 293 10.38 -25.13 33.83
C LEU A 293 11.53 -26.07 33.43
N ARG A 294 11.58 -26.51 32.17
CA ARG A 294 12.63 -27.42 31.68
C ARG A 294 14.02 -26.78 31.72
N ARG A 295 14.15 -25.50 31.34
CA ARG A 295 15.44 -24.78 31.44
C ARG A 295 15.95 -24.71 32.87
N LEU A 296 15.05 -24.53 33.84
CA LEU A 296 15.41 -24.55 35.26
C LEU A 296 15.93 -25.93 35.68
N LEU A 297 15.22 -27.00 35.32
CA LEU A 297 15.64 -28.37 35.63
C LEU A 297 17.02 -28.71 35.05
N VAL A 298 17.27 -28.34 33.79
CA VAL A 298 18.58 -28.53 33.16
C VAL A 298 19.68 -27.77 33.92
N LYS A 299 19.42 -26.52 34.28
CA LYS A 299 20.37 -25.72 35.08
C LYS A 299 20.64 -26.35 36.45
N TYR A 300 19.62 -26.85 37.14
CA TYR A 300 19.77 -27.44 38.47
C TYR A 300 20.51 -28.78 38.41
N ARG A 301 20.31 -29.57 37.35
CA ARG A 301 21.04 -30.82 37.12
C ARG A 301 22.52 -30.55 36.85
N ALA A 302 22.82 -29.59 35.98
CA ALA A 302 24.20 -29.20 35.68
C ALA A 302 24.94 -28.65 36.93
N ALA A 303 24.22 -27.95 37.81
CA ALA A 303 24.76 -27.46 39.08
C ALA A 303 24.81 -28.52 40.20
N GLY A 304 24.42 -29.78 39.94
CA GLY A 304 24.38 -30.84 40.94
C GLY A 304 23.33 -30.66 42.05
N LYS A 305 22.42 -29.69 41.91
CA LYS A 305 21.36 -29.45 42.91
C LYS A 305 20.31 -30.54 42.91
N ILE A 306 20.10 -31.20 41.77
CA ILE A 306 19.24 -32.36 41.59
C ILE A 306 20.03 -33.44 40.87
N ASP A 307 19.74 -34.69 41.18
CA ASP A 307 20.31 -35.85 40.52
C ASP A 307 19.56 -36.18 39.22
N ARG A 308 20.05 -37.20 38.49
CA ARG A 308 19.46 -37.64 37.22
C ARG A 308 18.06 -38.22 37.41
N HIS A 309 17.78 -38.92 38.51
CA HIS A 309 16.50 -39.60 38.72
C HIS A 309 15.41 -38.59 39.05
N LEU A 310 15.65 -37.70 40.03
CA LEU A 310 14.71 -36.62 40.35
C LEU A 310 14.50 -35.68 39.15
N TYR A 311 15.53 -35.43 38.34
CA TYR A 311 15.37 -34.68 37.09
C TYR A 311 14.36 -35.35 36.14
N HIS A 312 14.45 -36.66 35.93
CA HIS A 312 13.59 -37.38 34.98
C HIS A 312 12.12 -37.37 35.42
N GLU A 313 11.87 -37.60 36.71
CA GLU A 313 10.54 -37.54 37.29
C GLU A 313 9.93 -36.14 37.15
N LEU A 314 10.67 -35.10 37.58
CA LEU A 314 10.21 -33.71 37.49
C LEU A 314 10.01 -33.24 36.05
N TYR A 315 10.75 -33.80 35.09
CA TYR A 315 10.60 -33.50 33.68
C TYR A 315 9.23 -33.97 33.13
N HIS A 316 8.79 -35.17 33.53
CA HIS A 316 7.48 -35.72 33.15
C HIS A 316 6.35 -35.02 33.90
N LEU A 317 6.50 -34.76 35.21
CA LEU A 317 5.53 -33.97 35.98
C LEU A 317 5.35 -32.54 35.43
N SER A 318 6.44 -31.94 34.93
CA SER A 318 6.38 -30.64 34.25
C SER A 318 5.59 -30.69 32.93
N LYS A 319 5.65 -31.82 32.20
CA LYS A 319 4.81 -32.06 31.01
C LYS A 319 3.35 -32.27 31.41
N GLY A 320 3.10 -32.93 32.54
CA GLY A 320 1.77 -33.22 33.11
C GLY A 320 1.03 -32.06 33.76
N ASN A 321 1.53 -30.81 33.66
CA ASN A 321 0.87 -29.61 34.20
C ASN A 321 0.69 -29.59 35.74
N THR A 322 1.46 -30.39 36.47
CA THR A 322 1.54 -30.38 37.94
C THR A 322 2.03 -29.03 38.46
N PHE A 323 3.03 -28.44 37.77
CA PHE A 323 3.62 -27.15 38.14
C PHE A 323 3.03 -25.99 37.34
N LYS A 324 2.39 -25.02 38.01
CA LYS A 324 1.77 -23.86 37.35
C LYS A 324 2.76 -22.75 37.00
N HIS A 325 3.83 -22.59 37.77
CA HIS A 325 4.88 -21.59 37.55
C HIS A 325 6.21 -22.05 38.17
N LYS A 326 7.30 -21.37 37.82
CA LYS A 326 8.66 -21.70 38.26
C LYS A 326 8.79 -21.87 39.78
N ARG A 327 8.14 -21.00 40.56
CA ARG A 327 8.18 -21.05 42.03
C ARG A 327 7.65 -22.37 42.60
N ALA A 328 6.52 -22.88 42.11
CA ALA A 328 5.95 -24.14 42.57
C ALA A 328 6.88 -25.33 42.32
N LEU A 329 7.59 -25.34 41.18
CA LEU A 329 8.60 -26.36 40.91
C LEU A 329 9.79 -26.26 41.89
N VAL A 330 10.26 -25.06 42.20
CA VAL A 330 11.36 -24.87 43.15
C VAL A 330 10.95 -25.32 44.55
N GLU A 331 9.76 -24.94 45.00
CA GLU A 331 9.21 -25.35 46.31
C GLU A 331 9.09 -26.88 46.40
N HIS A 332 8.61 -27.53 45.33
CA HIS A 332 8.55 -29.00 45.26
C HIS A 332 9.95 -29.65 45.32
N ILE A 333 10.94 -29.10 44.61
CA ILE A 333 12.32 -29.59 44.66
C ILE A 333 12.88 -29.47 46.08
N HIS A 334 12.66 -28.33 46.74
CA HIS A 334 13.15 -28.14 48.10
C HIS A 334 12.51 -29.12 49.08
N LYS A 335 11.19 -29.34 48.96
CA LYS A 335 10.46 -30.33 49.77
C LYS A 335 10.98 -31.76 49.54
N ALA A 336 11.06 -32.19 48.28
CA ALA A 336 11.54 -33.53 47.91
C ALA A 336 12.99 -33.77 48.37
N LYS A 337 13.85 -32.75 48.28
CA LYS A 337 15.23 -32.84 48.78
C LYS A 337 15.29 -32.94 50.31
N ALA A 338 14.46 -32.19 51.02
CA ALA A 338 14.40 -32.25 52.48
C ALA A 338 13.86 -33.60 52.97
N GLU A 339 12.92 -34.20 52.25
CA GLU A 339 12.44 -35.57 52.50
C GLU A 339 13.56 -36.59 52.25
N ALA A 340 14.20 -36.57 51.09
CA ALA A 340 15.30 -37.49 50.77
C ALA A 340 16.51 -37.36 51.74
N ALA A 341 16.81 -36.14 52.21
CA ALA A 341 17.86 -35.92 53.20
C ALA A 341 17.51 -36.52 54.57
N ARG A 342 16.25 -36.39 55.01
CA ARG A 342 15.76 -37.01 56.24
C ARG A 342 15.80 -38.54 56.16
N GLU A 343 15.33 -39.11 55.05
CA GLU A 343 15.38 -40.56 54.83
C GLU A 343 16.81 -41.11 54.81
N ARG A 344 17.73 -40.38 54.18
CA ARG A 344 19.16 -40.75 54.17
C ARG A 344 19.74 -40.74 55.58
N ALA A 345 19.50 -39.68 56.36
CA ALA A 345 20.01 -39.60 57.73
C ALA A 345 19.51 -40.76 58.60
N LEU A 346 18.22 -41.11 58.50
CA LEU A 346 17.65 -42.26 59.21
C LEU A 346 18.27 -43.59 58.76
N LYS A 347 18.48 -43.76 57.45
CA LYS A 347 19.11 -44.96 56.91
C LYS A 347 20.57 -45.10 57.38
N ASP A 348 21.33 -44.03 57.31
CA ASP A 348 22.74 -44.00 57.75
C ASP A 348 22.85 -44.30 59.25
N GLU A 349 21.93 -43.79 60.07
CA GLU A 349 21.85 -44.13 61.50
C GLU A 349 21.57 -45.62 61.73
N MET A 350 20.61 -46.20 61.00
CA MET A 350 20.27 -47.62 61.11
C MET A 350 21.38 -48.53 60.62
N ASP A 351 22.06 -48.17 59.53
CA ASP A 351 23.19 -48.93 58.98
C ASP A 351 24.41 -48.82 59.91
N ALA A 352 24.64 -47.66 60.55
CA ALA A 352 25.66 -47.51 61.58
C ALA A 352 25.39 -48.40 62.80
N LYS A 353 24.12 -48.48 63.27
CA LYS A 353 23.72 -49.40 64.34
C LYS A 353 23.96 -50.86 63.93
N ARG A 354 23.57 -51.26 62.72
CA ARG A 354 23.80 -52.61 62.18
C ARG A 354 25.29 -52.94 62.09
N ALA A 355 26.11 -52.02 61.58
CA ALA A 355 27.56 -52.18 61.48
C ALA A 355 28.21 -52.33 62.86
N LYS A 356 27.79 -51.51 63.84
CA LYS A 356 28.28 -51.62 65.22
C LYS A 356 27.95 -52.98 65.85
N THR A 357 26.72 -53.48 65.65
CA THR A 357 26.30 -54.80 66.13
C THR A 357 27.05 -55.92 65.41
N LYS A 358 27.25 -55.81 64.09
CA LYS A 358 28.02 -56.78 63.31
C LYS A 358 29.47 -56.85 63.79
N ALA A 359 30.14 -55.71 63.93
CA ALA A 359 31.51 -55.62 64.42
C ALA A 359 31.66 -56.11 65.88
N ALA A 360 30.63 -55.96 66.72
CA ALA A 360 30.62 -56.55 68.06
C ALA A 360 30.49 -58.08 68.02
N ARG A 361 29.70 -58.61 67.08
CA ARG A 361 29.53 -60.05 66.85
C ARG A 361 30.81 -60.70 66.32
N GLU A 362 31.44 -60.08 65.33
CA GLU A 362 32.72 -60.52 64.75
C GLU A 362 33.82 -60.53 65.84
N ARG A 363 33.98 -59.45 66.61
CA ARG A 363 34.92 -59.41 67.76
C ARG A 363 34.62 -60.45 68.85
N ARG A 364 33.36 -60.84 69.04
CA ARG A 364 33.00 -61.92 69.98
C ARG A 364 33.40 -63.28 69.42
N GLN A 365 33.17 -63.52 68.12
CA GLN A 365 33.56 -64.76 67.45
C GLN A 365 35.09 -64.91 67.44
N GLU A 366 35.82 -63.85 67.12
CA GLU A 366 37.30 -63.83 67.18
C GLU A 366 37.81 -64.18 68.57
N ARG A 367 37.26 -63.57 69.64
CA ARG A 367 37.63 -63.92 71.03
C ARG A 367 37.34 -65.36 71.39
N VAL A 368 36.21 -65.91 70.94
CA VAL A 368 35.86 -67.32 71.19
C VAL A 368 36.79 -68.25 70.42
N GLN A 369 37.13 -67.93 69.17
CA GLN A 369 38.07 -68.69 68.36
C GLN A 369 39.49 -68.65 68.95
N GLN A 370 39.98 -67.48 69.36
CA GLN A 370 41.26 -67.32 70.05
C GLN A 370 41.29 -68.13 71.35
N LYS A 371 40.22 -68.06 72.16
CA LYS A 371 40.11 -68.87 73.39
C LYS A 371 40.13 -70.37 73.09
N ARG A 372 39.43 -70.81 72.03
CA ARG A 372 39.41 -72.22 71.62
C ARG A 372 40.78 -72.69 71.15
N GLN A 373 41.48 -71.88 70.35
CA GLN A 373 42.84 -72.18 69.87
C GLN A 373 43.85 -72.25 71.00
N ALA A 374 43.78 -71.35 71.99
CA ALA A 374 44.63 -71.38 73.17
C ALA A 374 44.42 -72.66 73.99
N LEU A 375 43.17 -73.08 74.23
CA LEU A 375 42.87 -74.32 74.95
C LEU A 375 43.37 -75.59 74.25
N THR A 376 43.31 -75.64 72.91
CA THR A 376 43.87 -76.78 72.14
C THR A 376 45.40 -76.78 72.14
N GLY A 377 46.04 -75.60 72.10
CA GLY A 377 47.50 -75.48 72.15
C GLY A 377 48.10 -75.84 73.52
N GLU A 378 47.39 -75.54 74.63
CA GLU A 378 47.82 -75.98 75.97
C GLU A 378 47.77 -77.51 76.13
N GLY A 379 46.81 -78.19 75.49
CA GLY A 379 46.73 -79.66 75.49
C GLY A 379 47.79 -80.36 74.64
N GLU A 380 48.21 -79.74 73.53
CA GLU A 380 49.30 -80.27 72.68
C GLU A 380 50.67 -80.12 73.37
N VAL A 381 50.90 -79.04 74.12
CA VAL A 381 52.15 -78.85 74.89
C VAL A 381 52.24 -79.82 76.07
N GLU A 382 51.13 -80.13 76.75
CA GLU A 382 51.11 -81.17 77.82
C GLU A 382 51.29 -82.60 77.27
N GLU A 383 50.90 -82.88 76.02
CA GLU A 383 51.15 -84.18 75.36
C GLU A 383 52.59 -84.28 74.80
N GLU A 384 53.17 -83.19 74.31
CA GLU A 384 54.58 -83.15 73.88
C GLU A 384 55.56 -83.26 75.07
N GLU A 385 55.31 -82.60 76.20
CA GLU A 385 56.17 -82.75 77.40
C GLU A 385 56.15 -84.19 77.95
N LYS A 386 54.99 -84.87 77.92
CA LYS A 386 54.88 -86.28 78.35
C LYS A 386 55.53 -87.28 77.40
N THR A 387 55.66 -86.96 76.11
CA THR A 387 56.30 -87.84 75.12
C THR A 387 57.81 -87.64 75.02
N THR A 388 58.35 -86.53 75.52
CA THR A 388 59.80 -86.31 75.62
C THR A 388 60.45 -86.83 76.91
N GLU A 389 59.66 -87.14 77.95
CA GLU A 389 60.12 -87.71 79.24
C GLU A 389 59.98 -89.24 79.36
N SER A 390 59.54 -89.93 78.30
CA SER A 390 59.45 -91.41 78.21
C SER A 390 60.36 -91.93 77.10
#